data_AF-A0A7V2Z2A8-F1
#
_entry.id   AF-A0A7V2Z2A8-F1
#
_cell.length_a   1.000
_cell.length_b   1.000
_cell.length_c   1.000
_cell.angle_alpha   90.00
_cell.angle_beta   90.00
_cell.angle_gamma   90.00
#
_symmetry.space_group_name_H-M   'P 1'
#
loop_
_entity.id
_entity.type
_entity.pdbx_description
1 polymer ?
#
loop_
_entity_poly.entity_id
_entity_poly.type
_entity_poly.pdbx_seq_one_letter_code
_entity_poly.pdbx_strand_id
1 'polypeptide(L)'
;MSRPNFPSGRAYALVALGAILAVACNQVEPLYRLVPTRSINVAATNFNEKNTQNLTPIQNEMYEKHGPPDFVRLLWNRQGEPIKELPHRLALKPANLKSMDMTWIYLDRNVEVRFKGDTNVEIKPLSDMVRTLCERGDPDRMETHGENRDNPYTDYVYNDGYRFKFDTNGALLNTTRFPSIRRQGQ
;
A
#
# COMPACT_ATOMS: atom_id res chain seq x y z
N MET A 1 -31.38 74.07 -25.73
CA MET A 1 -30.20 73.93 -26.61
C MET A 1 -29.59 72.56 -26.40
N SER A 2 -29.26 71.94 -27.52
CA SER A 2 -29.07 70.52 -27.78
C SER A 2 -27.74 69.98 -27.24
N ARG A 3 -27.72 68.69 -26.85
CA ARG A 3 -26.47 67.90 -26.89
C ARG A 3 -26.10 67.67 -28.36
N PRO A 4 -24.80 67.61 -28.69
CA PRO A 4 -24.30 66.31 -29.13
C PRO A 4 -22.81 66.00 -28.87
N ASN A 5 -22.56 64.69 -28.90
CA ASN A 5 -21.39 63.97 -29.43
C ASN A 5 -20.01 64.07 -28.75
N PHE A 6 -19.67 62.97 -28.06
CA PHE A 6 -18.34 62.36 -28.07
C PHE A 6 -18.00 61.86 -29.49
N PRO A 7 -16.70 61.76 -29.88
CA PRO A 7 -16.06 60.45 -29.74
C PRO A 7 -14.54 60.43 -29.47
N SER A 8 -14.18 59.35 -28.77
CA SER A 8 -13.08 58.41 -29.04
C SER A 8 -11.61 58.85 -28.96
N GLY A 9 -10.93 58.31 -27.95
CA GLY A 9 -9.48 58.13 -27.91
C GLY A 9 -9.10 57.17 -26.78
N ARG A 10 -8.85 55.92 -27.14
CA ARG A 10 -8.59 54.77 -26.25
C ARG A 10 -7.36 54.99 -25.36
N ALA A 11 -7.43 54.59 -24.09
CA ALA A 11 -6.27 54.03 -23.39
C ALA A 11 -6.72 53.14 -22.23
N TYR A 12 -5.99 52.05 -22.08
CA TYR A 12 -6.29 50.86 -21.32
C TYR A 12 -6.06 51.03 -19.82
N ALA A 13 -6.89 50.41 -18.99
CA ALA A 13 -6.47 49.87 -17.70
C ALA A 13 -7.43 48.75 -17.28
N LEU A 14 -7.17 47.57 -17.83
CA LEU A 14 -7.60 46.28 -17.30
C LEU A 14 -7.00 46.12 -15.90
N VAL A 15 -7.75 46.47 -14.85
CA VAL A 15 -7.46 45.95 -13.51
C VAL A 15 -8.14 44.59 -13.43
N ALA A 16 -7.48 43.60 -14.04
CA ALA A 16 -7.75 42.20 -13.75
C ALA A 16 -7.32 41.98 -12.30
N LEU A 17 -8.27 42.10 -11.38
CA LEU A 17 -8.09 41.72 -9.99
C LEU A 17 -7.78 40.22 -10.01
N GLY A 18 -6.49 39.90 -9.88
CA GLY A 18 -5.97 38.55 -9.89
C GLY A 18 -6.51 37.78 -8.70
N ALA A 19 -7.67 37.14 -8.90
CA ALA A 19 -7.95 35.87 -8.25
C ALA A 19 -6.99 34.84 -8.87
N ILE A 20 -5.71 34.95 -8.48
CA ILE A 20 -4.83 33.79 -8.44
C ILE A 20 -5.47 32.92 -7.37
N LEU A 21 -6.48 32.15 -7.78
CA LEU A 21 -6.78 30.87 -7.18
C LEU A 21 -5.47 30.11 -7.34
N ALA A 22 -4.60 30.27 -6.35
CA ALA A 22 -3.66 29.24 -6.00
C ALA A 22 -4.53 28.02 -5.74
N VAL A 23 -4.77 27.27 -6.81
CA VAL A 23 -4.90 25.83 -6.74
C VAL A 23 -3.53 25.40 -6.21
N ALA A 24 -3.34 25.60 -4.90
CA ALA A 24 -2.56 24.69 -4.11
C ALA A 24 -3.27 23.37 -4.37
N CYS A 25 -2.80 22.68 -5.40
CA CYS A 25 -2.97 21.25 -5.54
C CYS A 25 -2.53 20.72 -4.18
N ASN A 26 -3.50 20.54 -3.28
CA ASN A 26 -3.39 19.68 -2.12
C ASN A 26 -3.04 18.33 -2.75
N GLN A 27 -1.76 18.09 -2.96
CA GLN A 27 -1.26 16.78 -3.32
C GLN A 27 -1.58 15.95 -2.09
N VAL A 28 -2.72 15.27 -2.16
CA VAL A 28 -3.13 14.28 -1.18
C VAL A 28 -1.98 13.30 -1.10
N GLU A 29 -1.24 13.35 0.00
CA GLU A 29 -0.18 12.39 0.23
C GLU A 29 -0.80 10.99 0.22
N PRO A 30 -0.15 10.01 -0.42
CA PRO A 30 -0.69 8.66 -0.48
C PRO A 30 -0.82 8.10 0.95
N LEU A 31 -1.92 7.37 1.19
CA LEU A 31 -2.28 6.77 2.48
C LEU A 31 -1.20 5.84 3.05
N TYR A 32 -0.38 5.29 2.16
CA TYR A 32 0.77 4.46 2.47
C TYR A 32 1.96 4.87 1.61
N ARG A 33 3.16 4.67 2.15
CA ARG A 33 4.39 4.81 1.39
C ARG A 33 4.95 3.42 1.16
N LEU A 34 4.92 2.96 -0.10
CA LEU A 34 5.73 1.79 -0.47
C LEU A 34 7.17 2.11 -0.11
N VAL A 35 7.82 1.17 0.57
CA VAL A 35 9.24 1.25 0.89
C VAL A 35 9.89 0.15 0.07
N PRO A 36 10.28 0.41 -1.20
CA PRO A 36 10.80 -0.64 -2.09
C PRO A 36 12.08 -1.29 -1.55
N THR A 37 12.77 -0.63 -0.62
CA THR A 37 13.93 -1.15 0.10
C THR A 37 13.58 -2.13 1.21
N ARG A 38 12.29 -2.28 1.56
CA ARG A 38 11.81 -3.15 2.64
C ARG A 38 10.80 -4.18 2.12
N SER A 39 9.76 -3.75 1.40
CA SER A 39 8.76 -4.67 0.83
C SER A 39 7.92 -3.99 -0.25
N ILE A 40 7.60 -4.75 -1.29
CA ILE A 40 6.58 -4.46 -2.31
C ILE A 40 5.22 -5.10 -1.95
N ASN A 41 5.16 -6.02 -0.99
CA ASN A 41 3.92 -6.68 -0.56
C ASN A 41 3.23 -5.97 0.60
N VAL A 42 3.99 -5.33 1.49
CA VAL A 42 3.48 -4.54 2.61
C VAL A 42 4.09 -3.14 2.63
N ALA A 43 3.28 -2.16 3.00
CA ALA A 43 3.68 -0.77 3.17
C ALA A 43 3.34 -0.31 4.58
N ALA A 44 4.28 0.37 5.24
CA ALA A 44 3.98 1.06 6.48
C ALA A 44 2.97 2.17 6.20
N THR A 45 2.04 2.37 7.12
CA THR A 45 1.04 3.41 6.97
C THR A 45 1.61 4.76 7.40
N ASN A 46 1.09 5.83 6.79
CA ASN A 46 1.38 7.20 7.19
C ASN A 46 0.06 7.97 7.35
N PHE A 47 -0.89 7.37 8.08
CA PHE A 47 -2.18 7.99 8.31
C PHE A 47 -2.01 9.36 8.95
N ASN A 48 -2.62 10.36 8.32
CA ASN A 48 -2.68 11.73 8.79
C ASN A 48 -4.07 12.30 8.48
N GLU A 49 -4.43 13.42 9.09
CA GLU A 49 -5.77 14.03 8.91
C GLU A 49 -6.13 14.34 7.45
N LYS A 50 -5.14 14.49 6.56
CA LYS A 50 -5.37 14.81 5.14
C LYS A 50 -5.69 13.56 4.31
N ASN A 51 -5.09 12.41 4.63
CA ASN A 51 -5.33 11.18 3.88
C ASN A 51 -6.51 10.35 4.40
N THR A 52 -6.97 10.59 5.64
CA THR A 52 -8.23 10.01 6.16
C THR A 52 -9.47 10.53 5.42
N GLN A 53 -9.41 11.72 4.83
CA GLN A 53 -10.52 12.33 4.08
C GLN A 53 -10.93 11.54 2.82
N ASN A 54 -10.08 10.62 2.35
CA ASN A 54 -10.33 9.82 1.15
C ASN A 54 -10.69 8.36 1.46
N LEU A 55 -10.96 8.05 2.73
CA LEU A 55 -11.41 6.72 3.12
C LEU A 55 -12.85 6.48 2.66
N THR A 56 -13.13 5.26 2.23
CA THR A 56 -14.51 4.80 2.01
C THR A 56 -15.28 4.78 3.33
N PRO A 57 -16.62 4.78 3.33
CA PRO A 57 -17.40 4.74 4.57
C PRO A 57 -17.00 3.58 5.51
N ILE A 58 -16.80 2.37 4.96
CA ILE A 58 -16.39 1.21 5.75
C ILE A 58 -14.94 1.34 6.28
N GLN A 59 -14.04 1.98 5.53
CA GLN A 59 -12.69 2.26 6.00
C GLN A 59 -12.69 3.29 7.12
N ASN A 60 -13.54 4.32 7.04
CA ASN A 60 -13.73 5.28 8.12
C ASN A 60 -14.26 4.59 9.39
N GLU A 61 -15.26 3.73 9.27
CA GLU A 61 -15.78 2.96 10.42
C GLU A 61 -14.66 2.11 11.07
N MET A 62 -13.86 1.41 10.27
CA MET A 62 -12.74 0.63 10.79
C MET A 62 -11.67 1.51 11.42
N TYR A 63 -11.39 2.68 10.85
CA TYR A 63 -10.43 3.64 11.38
C TYR A 63 -10.90 4.24 12.71
N GLU A 64 -12.17 4.62 12.83
CA GLU A 64 -12.76 5.12 14.07
C GLU A 64 -12.74 4.05 15.17
N LYS A 65 -13.02 2.80 14.80
CA LYS A 65 -13.09 1.68 15.75
C LYS A 65 -11.72 1.17 16.20
N HIS A 66 -10.75 1.10 15.30
CA HIS A 66 -9.45 0.45 15.54
C HIS A 66 -8.27 1.42 15.53
N GLY A 67 -8.46 2.66 15.13
CA GLY A 67 -7.39 3.61 14.88
C GLY A 67 -6.66 3.33 13.57
N PRO A 68 -5.50 3.97 13.34
CA PRO A 68 -4.68 3.70 12.17
C PRO A 68 -4.12 2.26 12.20
N PRO A 69 -4.12 1.53 11.08
CA PRO A 69 -3.40 0.25 10.97
C PRO A 69 -1.89 0.46 10.96
N ASP A 70 -1.12 -0.57 11.34
CA ASP A 70 0.34 -0.54 11.30
C ASP A 70 0.88 -0.65 9.87
N PHE A 71 0.26 -1.53 9.08
CA PHE A 71 0.62 -1.78 7.69
C PHE A 71 -0.61 -1.85 6.78
N VAL A 72 -0.39 -1.55 5.50
CA VAL A 72 -1.28 -1.95 4.40
C VAL A 72 -0.58 -3.05 3.62
N ARG A 73 -1.27 -4.17 3.36
CA ARG A 73 -0.80 -5.17 2.41
C ARG A 73 -1.49 -4.97 1.07
N LEU A 74 -0.68 -5.00 0.02
CA LEU A 74 -1.14 -4.92 -1.35
C LEU A 74 -1.48 -6.32 -1.86
N LEU A 75 -2.71 -6.52 -2.33
CA LEU A 75 -3.13 -7.79 -2.91
C LEU A 75 -2.87 -7.75 -4.42
N TRP A 76 -1.69 -8.23 -4.82
CA TRP A 76 -1.24 -8.28 -6.21
C TRP A 76 -2.03 -9.27 -7.08
N ASN A 77 -2.64 -10.26 -6.45
CA ASN A 77 -3.58 -11.19 -7.08
C ASN A 77 -4.77 -11.47 -6.13
N ARG A 78 -5.79 -12.16 -6.64
CA ARG A 78 -7.03 -12.42 -5.87
C ARG A 78 -6.80 -13.31 -4.65
N GLN A 79 -5.80 -14.18 -4.74
CA GLN A 79 -5.34 -15.11 -3.70
C GLN A 79 -4.56 -14.38 -2.59
N GLY A 80 -4.10 -13.16 -2.86
CA GLY A 80 -3.25 -12.39 -1.97
C GLY A 80 -1.83 -12.93 -1.86
N GLU A 81 -1.38 -13.77 -2.79
CA GLU A 81 -0.03 -14.32 -2.73
C GLU A 81 1.00 -13.20 -2.92
N PRO A 82 2.08 -13.20 -2.12
CA PRO A 82 3.15 -12.24 -2.27
C PRO A 82 3.86 -12.40 -3.61
N ILE A 83 4.23 -11.27 -4.22
CA ILE A 83 5.04 -11.25 -5.44
C ILE A 83 6.48 -10.89 -5.09
N LYS A 84 7.42 -11.41 -5.89
CA LYS A 84 8.85 -11.14 -5.69
C LYS A 84 9.28 -9.83 -6.35
N GLU A 85 8.72 -9.55 -7.51
CA GLU A 85 9.14 -8.44 -8.36
C GLU A 85 7.89 -7.77 -8.92
N LEU A 86 7.92 -6.44 -8.96
CA LEU A 86 6.83 -5.67 -9.58
C LEU A 86 6.74 -6.07 -11.05
N PRO A 87 5.55 -6.43 -11.56
CA PRO A 87 5.40 -6.70 -12.99
C PRO A 87 5.85 -5.48 -13.78
N HIS A 88 6.69 -5.64 -14.80
CA HIS A 88 7.24 -4.52 -15.59
C HIS A 88 6.17 -3.55 -16.16
N ARG A 89 4.92 -4.01 -16.25
CA ARG A 89 3.76 -3.22 -16.72
C ARG A 89 3.09 -2.39 -15.61
N LEU A 90 3.31 -2.73 -14.34
CA LEU A 90 2.86 -1.95 -13.19
C LEU A 90 3.85 -0.82 -12.94
N ALA A 91 3.68 0.26 -13.69
CA ALA A 91 4.20 1.53 -13.22
C ALA A 91 3.54 1.81 -11.85
N LEU A 92 4.34 2.04 -10.80
CA LEU A 92 3.89 2.48 -9.46
C LEU A 92 3.30 3.90 -9.51
N LYS A 93 2.43 4.16 -10.49
CA LYS A 93 1.67 5.38 -10.59
C LYS A 93 0.55 5.29 -9.54
N PRO A 94 0.31 6.35 -8.76
CA PRO A 94 -0.75 6.37 -7.75
C PRO A 94 -2.13 5.95 -8.28
N ALA A 95 -2.43 6.23 -9.56
CA ALA A 95 -3.67 5.82 -10.20
C ALA A 95 -3.85 4.29 -10.28
N ASN A 96 -2.77 3.53 -10.50
CA ASN A 96 -2.82 2.06 -10.59
C ASN A 96 -2.95 1.41 -9.20
N LEU A 97 -2.40 2.08 -8.19
CA LEU A 97 -2.44 1.64 -6.80
C LEU A 97 -3.81 1.90 -6.15
N LYS A 98 -4.57 2.91 -6.62
CA LYS A 98 -5.93 3.19 -6.16
C LYS A 98 -6.93 2.07 -6.44
N SER A 99 -6.71 1.28 -7.49
CA SER A 99 -7.62 0.19 -7.89
C SER A 99 -7.21 -1.18 -7.37
N MET A 100 -6.13 -1.28 -6.61
CA MET A 100 -5.70 -2.54 -6.04
C MET A 100 -6.47 -2.85 -4.76
N ASP A 101 -6.91 -4.10 -4.65
CA ASP A 101 -7.41 -4.62 -3.38
C ASP A 101 -6.28 -4.53 -2.35
N MET A 102 -6.63 -4.09 -1.15
CA MET A 102 -5.69 -3.95 -0.05
C MET A 102 -6.31 -4.45 1.25
N THR A 103 -5.46 -4.87 2.16
CA THR A 103 -5.86 -5.19 3.53
C THR A 103 -5.13 -4.29 4.50
N TRP A 104 -5.79 -4.00 5.63
CA TRP A 104 -5.18 -3.30 6.75
C TRP A 104 -4.72 -4.33 7.78
N ILE A 105 -3.54 -4.10 8.34
CA ILE A 105 -2.90 -5.00 9.30
C ILE A 105 -2.77 -4.26 10.62
N TYR A 106 -3.26 -4.90 11.68
CA TYR A 106 -3.10 -4.46 13.06
C TYR A 106 -2.29 -5.52 13.81
N LEU A 107 -1.00 -5.25 14.01
CA LEU A 107 -0.06 -6.19 14.61
C LEU A 107 -0.37 -6.44 16.08
N ASP A 108 -0.76 -5.39 16.81
CA ASP A 108 -1.11 -5.41 18.23
C ASP A 108 -2.31 -6.32 18.52
N ARG A 109 -3.27 -6.34 17.61
CA ARG A 109 -4.51 -7.10 17.69
C ARG A 109 -4.44 -8.46 16.97
N ASN A 110 -3.34 -8.75 16.28
CA ASN A 110 -3.15 -9.96 15.50
C ASN A 110 -4.26 -10.18 14.44
N VAL A 111 -4.67 -9.13 13.73
CA VAL A 111 -5.73 -9.21 12.71
C VAL A 111 -5.34 -8.58 11.37
N GLU A 112 -5.84 -9.17 10.31
CA GLU A 112 -5.84 -8.62 8.95
C GLU A 112 -7.29 -8.32 8.54
N VAL A 113 -7.54 -7.09 8.12
CA VAL A 113 -8.83 -6.56 7.72
C VAL A 113 -8.85 -6.41 6.20
N ARG A 114 -9.65 -7.24 5.52
CA ARG A 114 -9.84 -7.19 4.07
C ARG A 114 -11.12 -6.44 3.72
N PHE A 115 -10.99 -5.41 2.88
CA PHE A 115 -12.14 -4.69 2.34
C PHE A 115 -12.60 -5.38 1.06
N LYS A 116 -13.89 -5.71 0.97
CA LYS A 116 -14.54 -6.32 -0.19
C LYS A 116 -15.48 -5.29 -0.81
N GLY A 117 -14.91 -4.35 -1.57
CA GLY A 117 -15.60 -3.16 -2.05
C GLY A 117 -15.83 -2.13 -0.94
N ASP A 118 -16.85 -1.28 -1.10
CA ASP A 118 -17.07 -0.11 -0.23
C ASP A 118 -17.93 -0.40 1.00
N THR A 119 -18.51 -1.59 1.09
CA THR A 119 -19.56 -1.91 2.10
C THR A 119 -19.27 -3.16 2.92
N ASN A 120 -18.39 -4.05 2.47
CA ASN A 120 -18.13 -5.31 3.17
C ASN A 120 -16.70 -5.35 3.70
N VAL A 121 -16.57 -5.86 4.92
CA VAL A 121 -15.29 -6.08 5.58
C VAL A 121 -15.20 -7.52 6.07
N GLU A 122 -14.03 -8.12 5.88
CA GLU A 122 -13.67 -9.42 6.42
C GLU A 122 -12.50 -9.25 7.37
N ILE A 123 -12.71 -9.58 8.64
CA ILE A 123 -11.67 -9.57 9.66
C ILE A 123 -11.24 -11.01 9.89
N LYS A 124 -9.96 -11.30 9.71
CA LYS A 124 -9.40 -12.63 9.97
C LYS A 124 -8.16 -12.54 10.87
N PRO A 125 -7.79 -13.64 11.55
CA PRO A 125 -6.50 -13.72 12.22
C PRO A 125 -5.36 -13.41 11.25
N LEU A 126 -4.35 -12.67 11.72
CA LEU A 126 -3.14 -12.40 10.95
C LEU A 126 -2.34 -13.71 10.81
N SER A 127 -2.04 -14.09 9.57
CA SER A 127 -1.23 -15.29 9.34
C SER A 127 0.25 -15.05 9.62
N ASP A 128 0.97 -16.10 9.98
CA ASP A 128 2.40 -16.03 10.28
C ASP A 128 3.21 -15.55 9.08
N MET A 129 2.78 -15.90 7.87
CA MET A 129 3.37 -15.43 6.61
C MET A 129 3.29 -13.90 6.49
N VAL A 130 2.11 -13.30 6.75
CA VAL A 130 1.94 -11.84 6.66
C VAL A 130 2.68 -11.14 7.77
N ARG A 131 2.65 -11.69 8.98
CA ARG A 131 3.45 -11.21 10.11
C ARG A 131 4.94 -11.18 9.76
N THR A 132 5.46 -12.25 9.16
CA THR A 132 6.86 -12.35 8.71
C THR A 132 7.20 -11.26 7.70
N LEU A 133 6.31 -10.97 6.74
CA LEU A 133 6.49 -9.87 5.78
C LEU A 133 6.53 -8.50 6.47
N CYS A 134 5.69 -8.26 7.47
CA CYS A 134 5.69 -6.99 8.22
C CYS A 134 7.00 -6.80 9.00
N GLU A 135 7.48 -7.88 9.62
CA GLU A 135 8.68 -7.87 10.45
C GLU A 135 9.96 -7.77 9.62
N ARG A 136 10.08 -8.57 8.56
CA ARG A 136 11.34 -8.77 7.84
C ARG A 136 11.37 -8.16 6.45
N GLY A 137 10.22 -7.73 5.95
CA GLY A 137 10.08 -7.34 4.56
C GLY A 137 9.97 -8.54 3.63
N ASP A 138 10.16 -8.29 2.33
CA ASP A 138 10.07 -9.36 1.34
C ASP A 138 11.25 -10.32 1.42
N PRO A 139 11.00 -11.63 1.26
CA PRO A 139 12.07 -12.60 1.16
C PRO A 139 12.90 -12.39 -0.11
N ASP A 140 14.21 -12.62 -0.02
CA ASP A 140 15.11 -12.60 -1.17
C ASP A 140 14.75 -13.70 -2.19
N ARG A 141 14.19 -14.82 -1.72
CA ARG A 141 13.71 -15.92 -2.54
C ARG A 141 12.46 -16.55 -1.96
N MET A 142 11.47 -16.83 -2.82
CA MET A 142 10.26 -17.59 -2.52
C MET A 142 10.23 -18.85 -3.36
N GLU A 143 10.04 -20.00 -2.72
CA GLU A 143 9.97 -21.30 -3.40
C GLU A 143 8.69 -22.02 -2.95
N THR A 144 7.76 -22.25 -3.89
CA THR A 144 6.56 -23.04 -3.63
C THR A 144 6.83 -24.50 -4.01
N HIS A 145 6.65 -25.39 -3.04
CA HIS A 145 6.88 -26.81 -3.20
C HIS A 145 5.54 -27.54 -3.21
N GLY A 146 5.19 -28.12 -4.35
CA GLY A 146 3.99 -28.94 -4.55
C GLY A 146 4.29 -30.42 -4.79
N GLU A 147 5.54 -30.86 -4.58
CA GLU A 147 5.97 -32.24 -4.83
C GLU A 147 5.19 -33.25 -3.98
N ASN A 148 4.83 -32.87 -2.74
CA ASN A 148 3.82 -33.56 -1.96
C ASN A 148 2.46 -32.93 -2.23
N ARG A 149 1.64 -33.59 -3.06
CA ARG A 149 0.29 -33.10 -3.43
C ARG A 149 -0.60 -32.86 -2.21
N ASP A 150 -0.38 -33.60 -1.13
CA ASP A 150 -1.20 -33.55 0.07
C ASP A 150 -0.76 -32.45 1.04
N ASN A 151 0.46 -31.91 0.86
CA ASN A 151 0.99 -30.87 1.74
C ASN A 151 1.91 -29.89 0.99
N PRO A 152 1.35 -29.07 0.07
CA PRO A 152 2.08 -27.98 -0.53
C PRO A 152 2.50 -26.94 0.52
N TYR A 153 3.70 -26.39 0.36
CA TYR A 153 4.25 -25.38 1.25
C TYR A 153 5.05 -24.33 0.47
N THR A 154 5.30 -23.18 1.10
CA THR A 154 6.15 -22.12 0.54
C THR A 154 7.30 -21.79 1.49
N ASP A 155 8.52 -21.79 0.96
CA ASP A 155 9.73 -21.37 1.66
C ASP A 155 10.02 -19.89 1.37
N TYR A 156 10.19 -19.08 2.42
CA TYR A 156 10.70 -17.72 2.38
C TYR A 156 12.15 -17.72 2.86
N VAL A 157 13.08 -17.36 1.98
CA VAL A 157 14.51 -17.36 2.27
C VAL A 157 15.02 -15.92 2.29
N TYR A 158 15.72 -15.59 3.37
CA TYR A 158 16.32 -14.29 3.62
C TYR A 158 17.86 -14.41 3.67
N ASN A 159 18.56 -13.42 3.10
CA ASN A 159 20.03 -13.34 3.03
C ASN A 159 20.67 -13.17 4.42
N ASP A 160 19.90 -12.75 5.42
CA ASP A 160 20.31 -12.70 6.82
C ASP A 160 20.44 -14.09 7.48
N GLY A 161 20.20 -15.16 6.72
CA GLY A 161 20.38 -16.55 7.16
C GLY A 161 19.12 -17.21 7.68
N TYR A 162 17.93 -16.66 7.40
CA TYR A 162 16.67 -17.25 7.83
C TYR A 162 15.90 -17.87 6.68
N ARG A 163 15.28 -19.02 6.95
CA ARG A 163 14.29 -19.66 6.11
C ARG A 163 13.04 -19.94 6.93
N PHE A 164 11.90 -19.53 6.41
CA PHE A 164 10.59 -19.83 6.98
C PHE A 164 9.81 -20.70 6.01
N LYS A 165 9.14 -21.71 6.55
CA LYS A 165 8.29 -22.62 5.79
C LYS A 165 6.85 -22.38 6.19
N PHE A 166 5.98 -22.10 5.23
CA PHE A 166 4.56 -21.85 5.47
C PHE A 166 3.70 -22.88 4.76
N ASP A 167 2.55 -23.23 5.35
CA ASP A 167 1.51 -23.98 4.65
C ASP A 167 0.75 -23.07 3.66
N THR A 168 -0.24 -23.63 2.96
CA THR A 168 -1.07 -22.88 2.00
C THR A 168 -1.98 -21.83 2.63
N ASN A 169 -2.24 -21.92 3.94
CA ASN A 169 -3.00 -20.92 4.70
C ASN A 169 -2.09 -19.81 5.26
N GLY A 170 -0.77 -19.94 5.08
CA GLY A 170 0.23 -19.02 5.60
C GLY A 170 0.57 -19.24 7.07
N ALA A 171 0.24 -20.40 7.65
CA ALA A 171 0.68 -20.80 8.98
C ALA A 171 2.13 -21.27 8.95
N LEU A 172 2.92 -20.90 9.97
CA LEU A 172 4.33 -21.25 10.05
C LEU A 172 4.51 -22.73 10.42
N LEU A 173 5.12 -23.48 9.51
CA LEU A 173 5.45 -24.89 9.70
C LEU A 173 6.85 -25.08 10.31
N ASN A 174 7.83 -24.27 9.89
CA ASN A 174 9.21 -24.40 10.36
C ASN A 174 9.99 -23.09 10.21
N THR A 175 10.94 -22.86 11.12
CA THR A 175 11.96 -21.80 11.01
C THR A 175 13.35 -22.44 11.06
N THR A 176 14.16 -22.20 10.05
CA THR A 176 15.55 -22.67 9.99
C THR A 176 16.50 -21.48 9.90
N ARG A 177 17.54 -21.50 10.73
CA ARG A 177 18.65 -20.55 10.64
C ARG A 177 19.87 -21.26 10.04
N PHE A 178 20.41 -20.71 8.97
CA PHE A 178 21.64 -21.18 8.34
C PHE A 178 22.71 -20.09 8.45
N PRO A 179 24.01 -20.44 8.35
CA PRO A 179 25.07 -19.44 8.33
C PRO A 179 24.76 -18.40 7.27
N SER A 180 24.75 -17.12 7.65
CA SER A 180 24.53 -16.02 6.71
C SER A 180 25.51 -16.17 5.55
N ILE A 181 25.01 -16.19 4.32
CA ILE A 181 25.86 -16.19 3.14
C ILE A 181 26.50 -14.80 3.10
N ARG A 182 27.64 -14.63 3.78
CA ARG A 182 28.49 -13.47 3.53
C ARG A 182 28.85 -13.57 2.06
N ARG A 183 28.33 -12.66 1.23
CA ARG A 183 28.89 -12.44 -0.10
C ARG A 183 30.37 -12.13 0.11
N GLN A 184 31.23 -13.10 -0.19
CA GLN A 184 32.66 -12.82 -0.29
C GLN A 184 32.80 -11.77 -1.38
N GLY A 185 33.33 -10.61 -1.01
CA GLY A 185 33.67 -9.43 -1.80
C GLY A 185 33.14 -9.33 -3.23
N GLN A 186 32.22 -8.38 -3.45
CA GLN A 186 32.19 -7.58 -4.67
C GLN A 186 32.23 -6.10 -4.28
#